data_AF-A0A947RT63-F1
#
_entry.id   AF-A0A947RT63-F1
#
_cell.length_a   1.000
_cell.length_b   1.000
_cell.length_c   1.000
_cell.angle_alpha   90.00
_cell.angle_beta   90.00
_cell.angle_gamma   90.00
#
_symmetry.space_group_name_H-M   'P 1'
#
loop_
_entity.id
_entity.type
_entity.pdbx_description
1 polymer ?
#
loop_
_entity_poly.entity_id
_entity_poly.type
_entity_poly.pdbx_seq_one_letter_code
_entity_poly.pdbx_strand_id
1 'polypeptide(L)'
;MNHTALSDFRAQIRAGLPDTLPAAPPVDPAVPRAPRRPMLLSAREQELALRNALRYFPARLHAGLAPEFARELAAAGRIYMHRFRPRYEMRARPIDDYPARCRQAAAIMHMIQNNLDPAVAQHPYELITYGGNGT
;
A
#
# COMPACT_ATOMS: atom_id res chain seq x y z
N MET A 1 22.67 -8.88 1.91
CA MET A 1 21.68 -9.40 0.93
C MET A 1 22.44 -9.93 -0.26
N ASN A 2 22.04 -11.06 -0.86
CA ASN A 2 22.63 -11.50 -2.13
C ASN A 2 22.29 -10.50 -3.25
N HIS A 3 23.16 -10.34 -4.25
CA HIS A 3 23.04 -9.36 -5.32
C HIS A 3 21.69 -9.42 -6.04
N THR A 4 21.15 -10.62 -6.28
CA THR A 4 19.84 -10.83 -6.93
C THR A 4 18.68 -10.25 -6.12
N ALA A 5 18.68 -10.42 -4.80
CA ALA A 5 17.62 -9.90 -3.94
C ALA A 5 17.62 -8.36 -3.92
N LEU A 6 18.80 -7.74 -4.00
CA LEU A 6 18.93 -6.28 -4.05
C LEU A 6 18.49 -5.72 -5.41
N SER A 7 18.82 -6.39 -6.52
CA SER A 7 18.34 -5.97 -7.84
C SER A 7 16.82 -6.04 -7.94
N ASP A 8 16.20 -7.10 -7.39
CA ASP A 8 14.75 -7.28 -7.43
C ASP A 8 14.01 -6.23 -6.59
N PHE A 9 14.53 -5.90 -5.41
CA PHE A 9 14.00 -4.80 -4.59
C PHE A 9 14.04 -3.47 -5.34
N ARG A 10 15.19 -3.13 -5.93
CA ARG A 10 15.38 -1.88 -6.68
C ARG A 10 14.45 -1.80 -7.88
N ALA A 11 14.24 -2.90 -8.59
CA ALA A 11 13.30 -2.97 -9.71
C ALA A 11 11.85 -2.74 -9.24
N GLN A 12 11.43 -3.39 -8.16
CA GLN A 12 10.08 -3.23 -7.61
C GLN A 12 9.79 -1.79 -7.16
N ILE A 13 10.74 -1.11 -6.51
CA ILE A 13 10.57 0.30 -6.12
C ILE A 13 10.42 1.22 -7.34
N ARG A 14 11.16 0.96 -8.42
CA ARG A 14 11.09 1.78 -9.64
C ARG A 14 9.84 1.53 -10.48
N ALA A 15 9.23 0.36 -10.37
CA ALA A 15 8.12 -0.06 -11.22
C ALA A 15 6.87 0.82 -11.05
N GLY A 16 6.64 1.37 -9.85
CA GLY A 16 5.43 2.13 -9.56
C GLY A 16 4.18 1.25 -9.64
N LEU A 17 3.13 1.75 -10.31
CA LEU A 17 1.89 0.99 -10.52
C LEU A 17 2.02 0.08 -11.76
N PRO A 18 1.72 -1.23 -11.64
CA PRO A 18 1.80 -2.15 -12.76
C PRO A 18 0.70 -1.88 -13.80
N ASP A 19 1.00 -2.17 -15.06
CA ASP A 19 0.07 -2.01 -16.19
C ASP A 19 -1.07 -3.04 -16.21
N THR A 20 -0.90 -4.13 -15.46
CA THR A 20 -1.84 -5.25 -15.33
C THR A 20 -2.22 -5.45 -13.87
N LEU A 21 -3.39 -6.02 -13.61
CA LEU A 21 -3.81 -6.36 -12.26
C LEU A 21 -2.88 -7.43 -11.67
N PRO A 22 -2.11 -7.13 -10.59
CA PRO A 22 -1.33 -8.15 -9.92
C PRO A 22 -2.26 -9.10 -9.18
N ALA A 23 -1.81 -10.33 -8.91
CA ALA A 23 -2.58 -11.26 -8.09
C ALA A 23 -2.82 -10.66 -6.69
N ALA A 24 -4.03 -10.88 -6.15
CA ALA A 24 -4.38 -10.42 -4.81
C ALA A 24 -3.37 -10.96 -3.78
N PRO A 25 -2.96 -10.16 -2.79
CA PRO A 25 -2.05 -10.62 -1.75
C PRO A 25 -2.72 -11.69 -0.89
N PRO A 26 -1.94 -12.65 -0.35
CA PRO A 26 -2.46 -13.57 0.63
C PRO A 26 -2.91 -12.80 1.89
N VAL A 27 -3.96 -13.32 2.54
CA VAL A 27 -4.36 -12.87 3.87
C VAL A 27 -3.38 -13.47 4.86
N ASP A 28 -2.73 -12.62 5.64
CA ASP A 28 -1.85 -13.03 6.73
C ASP A 28 -2.58 -12.82 8.06
N PRO A 29 -3.02 -13.88 8.75
CA PRO A 29 -3.75 -13.77 10.01
C PRO A 29 -2.86 -13.32 11.17
N ALA A 30 -1.53 -13.40 11.04
CA ALA A 30 -0.61 -12.96 12.08
C ALA A 30 -0.42 -11.44 12.11
N VAL A 31 -0.79 -10.74 11.03
CA VAL A 31 -0.66 -9.28 10.96
C VAL A 31 -1.91 -8.61 11.54
N PRO A 32 -1.77 -7.77 12.58
CA PRO A 32 -2.90 -7.05 13.16
C PRO A 32 -3.51 -6.08 12.15
N ARG A 33 -4.83 -6.10 12.03
CA ARG A 33 -5.60 -5.25 11.12
C ARG A 33 -6.20 -4.06 11.85
N ALA A 34 -6.29 -2.91 11.19
CA ALA A 34 -6.94 -1.75 11.76
C ALA A 34 -8.44 -2.01 12.01
N PRO A 35 -9.03 -1.44 13.08
CA PRO A 35 -10.46 -1.54 13.31
C PRO A 35 -11.24 -0.90 12.15
N ARG A 36 -12.41 -1.48 11.85
CA ARG A 36 -13.32 -0.94 10.84
C ARG A 36 -13.71 0.50 11.21
N ARG A 37 -13.61 1.42 10.25
CA ARG A 37 -14.15 2.77 10.42
C ARG A 37 -15.67 2.79 10.24
N PRO A 38 -16.42 3.55 11.05
CA PRO A 38 -17.84 3.76 10.84
C PRO A 38 -18.13 4.25 9.43
N MET A 39 -19.12 3.64 8.76
CA MET A 39 -19.55 4.08 7.44
C MET A 39 -20.47 5.29 7.61
N LEU A 40 -19.89 6.49 7.49
CA LEU A 40 -20.62 7.76 7.60
C LEU A 40 -20.92 8.39 6.24
N LEU A 41 -20.45 7.78 5.15
CA LEU A 41 -20.61 8.30 3.79
C LEU A 41 -22.00 7.99 3.24
N SER A 42 -22.65 9.00 2.69
CA SER A 42 -23.83 8.83 1.84
C SER A 42 -23.51 8.02 0.58
N ALA A 43 -24.53 7.53 -0.12
CA ALA A 43 -24.35 6.77 -1.37
C ALA A 43 -23.54 7.57 -2.42
N ARG A 44 -23.78 8.88 -2.53
CA ARG A 44 -23.04 9.78 -3.43
C ARG A 44 -21.58 9.93 -3.02
N GLU A 45 -21.29 10.01 -1.74
CA GLU A 45 -19.92 10.11 -1.24
C GLU A 45 -19.16 8.79 -1.38
N GLN A 46 -19.83 7.65 -1.25
CA GLN A 46 -19.23 6.34 -1.53
C GLN A 46 -18.85 6.20 -3.01
N GLU A 47 -19.73 6.64 -3.92
CA GLU A 47 -19.42 6.70 -5.36
C GLU A 47 -18.22 7.61 -5.63
N LEU A 48 -18.18 8.80 -5.00
CA LEU A 48 -17.05 9.72 -5.12
C LEU A 48 -15.76 9.11 -4.58
N ALA A 49 -15.80 8.39 -3.45
CA ALA A 49 -14.64 7.69 -2.89
C ALA A 49 -14.09 6.64 -3.87
N LEU A 50 -14.96 5.86 -4.52
CA LEU A 50 -14.57 4.92 -5.56
C LEU A 50 -13.93 5.61 -6.76
N ARG A 51 -14.52 6.70 -7.26
CA ARG A 51 -13.93 7.48 -8.36
C ARG A 51 -12.56 8.05 -7.99
N ASN A 52 -12.41 8.54 -6.76
CA ASN A 52 -11.14 9.05 -6.25
C ASN A 52 -10.08 7.96 -6.14
N ALA A 53 -10.45 6.74 -5.75
CA ALA A 53 -9.54 5.60 -5.74
C ALA A 53 -9.15 5.15 -7.16
N LEU A 54 -10.12 5.11 -8.08
CA LEU A 54 -9.90 4.63 -9.46
C LEU A 54 -9.05 5.59 -10.30
N ARG A 55 -8.96 6.88 -9.94
CA ARG A 55 -8.16 7.88 -10.69
C ARG A 55 -6.67 7.55 -10.79
N TYR A 56 -6.15 6.73 -9.88
CA TYR A 56 -4.75 6.30 -9.88
C TYR A 56 -4.46 5.21 -10.92
N PHE A 57 -5.49 4.61 -11.52
CA PHE A 57 -5.35 3.44 -12.40
C PHE A 57 -5.89 3.71 -13.81
N PRO A 58 -5.31 3.08 -14.84
CA PRO A 58 -5.86 3.12 -16.19
C PRO A 58 -7.31 2.61 -16.25
N ALA A 59 -8.14 3.24 -17.08
CA ALA A 59 -9.57 2.92 -17.20
C ALA A 59 -9.85 1.43 -17.52
N ARG A 60 -8.96 0.79 -18.31
CA ARG A 60 -9.04 -0.65 -18.62
C ARG A 60 -9.02 -1.57 -17.39
N LEU A 61 -8.49 -1.10 -16.25
CA LEU A 61 -8.43 -1.87 -15.01
C LEU A 61 -9.65 -1.63 -14.10
N HIS A 62 -10.46 -0.60 -14.39
CA HIS A 62 -11.54 -0.15 -13.50
C HIS A 62 -12.62 -1.22 -13.29
N ALA A 63 -12.95 -2.00 -14.32
CA ALA A 63 -13.93 -3.08 -14.21
C ALA A 63 -13.54 -4.14 -13.16
N GLY A 64 -12.24 -4.41 -13.00
CA GLY A 64 -11.73 -5.31 -11.97
C GLY A 64 -11.55 -4.65 -10.60
N LEU A 65 -11.12 -3.38 -10.57
CA LEU A 65 -10.81 -2.67 -9.33
C LEU A 65 -12.04 -2.11 -8.61
N ALA A 66 -13.04 -1.62 -9.35
CA ALA A 66 -14.23 -1.01 -8.77
C ALA A 66 -14.94 -1.93 -7.75
N PRO A 67 -15.28 -3.20 -8.07
CA PRO A 67 -15.90 -4.09 -7.09
C PRO A 67 -14.96 -4.44 -5.93
N GLU A 68 -13.65 -4.46 -6.14
CA GLU A 68 -12.68 -4.69 -5.07
C GLU A 68 -12.63 -3.51 -4.08
N PHE A 69 -12.51 -2.30 -4.59
CA PHE A 69 -12.51 -1.08 -3.78
C PHE A 69 -13.84 -0.87 -3.07
N ALA A 70 -14.97 -1.22 -3.70
CA ALA A 70 -16.28 -1.18 -3.05
C ALA A 70 -16.36 -2.15 -1.85
N ARG A 71 -15.79 -3.35 -2.00
CA ARG A 71 -15.70 -4.32 -0.88
C ARG A 71 -14.79 -3.82 0.23
N GLU A 72 -13.62 -3.27 -0.09
CA GLU A 72 -12.74 -2.66 0.92
C GLU A 72 -13.46 -1.55 1.69
N LEU A 73 -14.11 -0.63 0.96
CA LEU A 73 -14.86 0.47 1.55
C LEU A 73 -15.96 -0.05 2.49
N ALA A 74 -16.75 -1.04 2.06
CA ALA A 74 -17.82 -1.60 2.89
C ALA A 74 -17.29 -2.32 4.14
N ALA A 75 -16.23 -3.12 4.00
CA ALA A 75 -15.67 -3.96 5.05
C ALA A 75 -14.84 -3.17 6.07
N ALA A 76 -14.01 -2.24 5.60
CA ALA A 76 -13.06 -1.51 6.46
C ALA A 76 -13.42 -0.04 6.68
N GLY A 77 -14.37 0.51 5.92
CA GLY A 77 -14.67 1.95 5.93
C GLY A 77 -13.63 2.79 5.20
N ARG A 78 -12.68 2.15 4.49
CA ARG A 78 -11.61 2.79 3.70
C ARG A 78 -11.23 1.92 2.50
N ILE A 79 -10.63 2.54 1.50
CA ILE A 79 -10.01 1.86 0.35
C ILE A 79 -8.49 1.94 0.55
N TYR A 80 -7.87 0.81 0.86
CA TYR A 80 -6.41 0.68 1.06
C TYR A 80 -5.68 0.23 -0.19
N MET A 81 -6.42 -0.33 -1.16
CA MET A 81 -5.87 -0.89 -2.40
C MET A 81 -4.89 -2.04 -2.11
N HIS A 82 -5.28 -2.98 -1.23
CA HIS A 82 -4.38 -4.02 -0.71
C HIS A 82 -3.67 -4.82 -1.81
N ARG A 83 -4.31 -4.99 -2.97
CA ARG A 83 -3.75 -5.62 -4.16
C ARG A 83 -2.37 -5.09 -4.56
N PHE A 84 -2.09 -3.82 -4.30
CA PHE A 84 -0.85 -3.16 -4.70
C PHE A 84 0.19 -3.10 -3.59
N ARG A 85 -0.06 -3.73 -2.44
CA ARG A 85 0.94 -3.85 -1.38
C ARG A 85 2.19 -4.58 -1.92
N PRO A 86 3.39 -4.02 -1.74
CA PRO A 86 4.62 -4.68 -2.16
C PRO A 86 4.84 -6.03 -1.49
N ARG A 87 5.51 -6.95 -2.19
CA ARG A 87 5.80 -8.31 -1.69
C ARG A 87 7.18 -8.45 -1.05
N TYR A 88 8.06 -7.48 -1.24
CA TYR A 88 9.33 -7.44 -0.51
C TYR A 88 9.08 -7.17 0.98
N GLU A 89 10.03 -7.57 1.82
CA GLU A 89 10.03 -7.27 3.25
C GLU A 89 10.04 -5.74 3.48
N MET A 90 8.98 -5.22 4.08
CA MET A 90 8.84 -3.80 4.39
C MET A 90 9.66 -3.49 5.64
N ARG A 91 10.80 -2.84 5.47
CA ARG A 91 11.68 -2.39 6.57
C ARG A 91 12.70 -1.39 6.06
N ALA A 92 13.29 -0.63 6.98
CA ALA A 92 14.42 0.22 6.62
C ALA A 92 15.64 -0.61 6.16
N ARG A 93 16.36 -0.07 5.17
CA ARG A 93 17.55 -0.66 4.51
C ARG A 93 18.69 0.35 4.51
N PRO A 94 19.96 -0.08 4.33
CA PRO A 94 21.06 0.83 4.07
C PRO A 94 20.72 1.86 2.99
N ILE A 95 21.14 3.11 3.17
CA ILE A 95 20.75 4.23 2.29
C ILE A 95 21.14 3.97 0.82
N ASP A 96 22.26 3.28 0.60
CA ASP A 96 22.78 2.97 -0.73
C ASP A 96 22.05 1.81 -1.41
N ASP A 97 21.17 1.08 -0.70
CA ASP A 97 20.33 0.03 -1.29
C ASP A 97 19.18 0.63 -2.11
N TYR A 98 18.76 1.86 -1.81
CA TYR A 98 17.64 2.51 -2.48
C TYR A 98 18.00 2.99 -3.89
N PRO A 99 17.13 2.77 -4.89
CA PRO A 99 17.41 3.11 -6.29
C PRO A 99 17.18 4.60 -6.62
N ALA A 100 17.66 5.51 -5.76
CA ALA A 100 17.46 6.95 -5.86
C ALA A 100 18.51 7.66 -6.74
N ARG A 101 18.16 8.84 -7.27
CA ARG A 101 19.11 9.74 -7.96
C ARG A 101 19.86 10.68 -7.01
N CYS A 102 19.34 10.88 -5.79
CA CYS A 102 19.96 11.72 -4.77
C CYS A 102 19.79 11.09 -3.38
N ARG A 103 20.72 11.39 -2.47
CA ARG A 103 20.73 10.83 -1.10
C ARG A 103 19.49 11.23 -0.30
N GLN A 104 18.94 12.42 -0.56
CA GLN A 104 17.74 12.93 0.09
C GLN A 104 16.52 12.06 -0.23
N ALA A 105 16.34 11.68 -1.50
CA ALA A 105 15.24 10.79 -1.89
C ALA A 105 15.42 9.37 -1.31
N ALA A 106 16.66 8.87 -1.24
CA ALA A 106 16.97 7.60 -0.57
C ALA A 106 16.61 7.65 0.93
N ALA A 107 16.96 8.75 1.62
CA ALA A 107 16.62 8.95 3.03
C ALA A 107 15.10 9.00 3.25
N ILE A 108 14.35 9.68 2.37
CA ILE A 108 12.87 9.72 2.45
C ILE A 108 12.29 8.31 2.27
N MET A 109 12.74 7.55 1.27
CA MET A 109 12.29 6.16 1.08
C MET A 109 12.63 5.28 2.30
N HIS A 110 13.81 5.47 2.90
CA HIS A 110 14.18 4.81 4.13
C HIS A 110 13.20 5.10 5.27
N MET A 111 12.89 6.37 5.51
CA MET A 111 11.95 6.78 6.57
C MET A 111 10.54 6.25 6.31
N ILE A 112 10.07 6.25 5.05
CA ILE A 112 8.77 5.67 4.69
C ILE A 112 8.73 4.18 5.01
N GLN A 113 9.75 3.40 4.61
CA GLN A 113 9.74 1.95 4.89
C GLN A 113 9.90 1.64 6.38
N ASN A 114 10.64 2.46 7.13
CA ASN A 114 10.72 2.33 8.58
C ASN A 114 9.34 2.51 9.24
N ASN A 115 8.58 3.53 8.83
CA ASN A 115 7.23 3.76 9.36
C ASN A 115 6.23 2.65 9.00
N LEU A 116 6.50 1.87 7.96
CA LEU A 116 5.63 0.79 7.50
C LEU A 116 6.15 -0.60 7.87
N ASP A 117 7.26 -0.67 8.60
CA ASP A 117 7.85 -1.92 9.08
C ASP A 117 6.87 -2.61 10.03
N PRO A 118 6.50 -3.89 9.84
CA PRO A 118 5.64 -4.62 10.77
C PRO A 118 6.13 -4.66 12.22
N ALA A 119 7.43 -4.47 12.47
CA ALA A 119 7.99 -4.36 13.81
C ALA A 119 7.78 -2.97 14.45
N VAL A 120 7.43 -1.95 13.66
CA VAL A 120 7.26 -0.55 14.09
C VAL A 120 5.79 -0.13 14.01
N ALA A 121 5.10 -0.50 12.94
CA ALA A 121 3.75 -0.06 12.63
C ALA A 121 2.69 -0.85 13.38
N GLN A 122 1.69 -0.14 13.93
CA GLN A 122 0.55 -0.76 14.59
C GLN A 122 -0.32 -1.59 13.64
N HIS A 123 -0.57 -1.09 12.43
CA HIS A 123 -1.32 -1.77 11.38
C HIS A 123 -0.61 -1.61 10.03
N PRO A 124 0.44 -2.40 9.76
CA PRO A 124 1.32 -2.20 8.60
C PRO A 124 0.58 -2.36 7.26
N TYR A 125 -0.44 -3.22 7.19
CA TYR A 125 -1.21 -3.43 5.97
C TYR A 125 -2.25 -2.34 5.70
N GLU A 126 -2.55 -1.50 6.69
CA GLU A 126 -3.41 -0.32 6.58
C GLU A 126 -2.61 0.99 6.52
N LEU A 127 -1.28 0.91 6.47
CA LEU A 127 -0.38 2.07 6.42
C LEU A 127 -0.48 2.97 7.66
N ILE A 128 -0.72 2.37 8.85
CA ILE A 128 -0.85 3.11 10.12
C ILE A 128 0.30 2.72 11.05
N THR A 129 1.14 3.70 11.40
CA THR A 129 2.30 3.48 12.26
C THR A 129 1.97 3.58 13.75
N TYR A 130 1.35 4.69 14.18
CA TYR A 130 1.05 4.95 15.59
C TYR A 130 -0.32 5.57 15.78
N GLY A 131 -0.98 5.21 16.89
CA GLY A 131 -2.35 5.60 17.19
C GLY A 131 -3.31 5.00 16.17
N GLY A 132 -4.40 4.37 16.60
CA GLY A 132 -5.34 3.68 15.71
C GLY A 132 -5.99 4.54 14.59
N ASN A 133 -5.59 5.81 14.45
CA ASN A 133 -6.00 6.77 13.44
C ASN A 133 -4.85 7.57 12.81
N GLY A 134 -3.57 7.24 13.03
CA GLY A 134 -2.44 7.98 12.44
C GLY A 134 -2.57 8.06 10.92
N THR A 135 -2.89 9.27 10.43
CA THR A 135 -2.91 9.65 9.01
C THR A 135 -1.80 10.64 8.75
#